data_AF-A0A1F8GV44-F1
#
_entry.id   AF-A0A1F8GV44-F1
#
_cell.length_a   1.000
_cell.length_b   1.000
_cell.length_c   1.000
_cell.angle_alpha   90.00
_cell.angle_beta   90.00
_cell.angle_gamma   90.00
#
_symmetry.space_group_name_H-M   'P 1'
#
loop_
_entity.id
_entity.type
_entity.pdbx_description
1 polymer ?
#
loop_
_entity_poly.entity_id
_entity_poly.type
_entity_poly.pdbx_seq_one_letter_code
_entity_poly.pdbx_strand_id
1 'polypeptide(L)'
;MLNRYFFIYVATIIAIRIWLWYFPKHAPKIGDFQSHHYMVGLVLIAICLIVYKPILLAIGSALVVDEIPLFFIFKTWNWPDDHWKQYHSWESIAMIVAISLLGYFALQYMVHKPDLRIR
;
A
#
# COMPACT_ATOMS: atom_id res chain seq x y z
N MET A 1 -5.09 5.00 18.82
CA MET A 1 -4.42 5.51 17.60
C MET A 1 -4.23 4.41 16.54
N LEU A 2 -3.68 3.25 16.90
CA LEU A 2 -3.47 2.11 15.99
C LEU A 2 -4.76 1.64 15.28
N ASN A 3 -5.87 1.46 16.00
CA ASN A 3 -7.14 1.01 15.39
C ASN A 3 -7.66 2.01 14.34
N ARG A 4 -7.54 3.32 14.61
CA ARG A 4 -7.93 4.38 13.65
C ARG A 4 -7.03 4.37 12.41
N TYR A 5 -5.72 4.23 12.62
CA TYR A 5 -4.76 4.09 11.53
C TYR A 5 -5.11 2.89 10.65
N PHE A 6 -5.30 1.72 11.27
CA PHE A 6 -5.58 0.48 10.55
C PHE A 6 -6.92 0.53 9.83
N PHE A 7 -7.95 1.13 10.43
CA PHE A 7 -9.23 1.36 9.77
C PHE A 7 -9.09 2.21 8.51
N ILE A 8 -8.36 3.34 8.58
CA ILE A 8 -8.13 4.21 7.42
C ILE A 8 -7.31 3.47 6.35
N TYR A 9 -6.29 2.73 6.77
CA TYR A 9 -5.45 1.92 5.89
C TYR A 9 -6.28 0.87 5.13
N VAL A 10 -7.09 0.06 5.82
CA VAL A 10 -7.95 -0.96 5.19
C VAL A 10 -9.00 -0.31 4.29
N ALA A 11 -9.64 0.77 4.76
CA ALA A 11 -10.62 1.50 3.95
C ALA A 11 -9.99 2.07 2.66
N THR A 12 -8.74 2.53 2.73
CA THR A 12 -8.00 3.01 1.55
C THR A 12 -7.76 1.89 0.55
N ILE A 13 -7.29 0.72 0.99
CA ILE A 13 -7.11 -0.46 0.11
C ILE A 13 -8.43 -0.85 -0.55
N ILE A 14 -9.52 -0.96 0.22
CA ILE A 14 -10.83 -1.32 -0.32
C ILE A 14 -11.29 -0.29 -1.35
N ALA A 15 -11.15 1.00 -1.05
CA ALA A 15 -11.54 2.08 -1.97
C ALA A 15 -10.78 2.02 -3.30
N ILE A 16 -9.47 1.77 -3.27
CA ILE A 16 -8.64 1.67 -4.47
C ILE A 16 -8.97 0.41 -5.27
N ARG A 17 -9.16 -0.72 -4.60
CA ARG A 17 -9.55 -1.98 -5.26
C ARG A 17 -10.90 -1.85 -5.96
N ILE A 18 -11.87 -1.24 -5.29
CA ILE A 18 -13.17 -0.91 -5.90
C ILE A 18 -12.96 0.01 -7.10
N TRP A 19 -12.16 1.07 -6.95
CA TRP A 19 -11.90 2.01 -8.04
C TRP A 19 -11.26 1.33 -9.26
N LEU A 20 -10.23 0.51 -9.04
CA LEU A 20 -9.53 -0.25 -10.08
C LEU A 20 -10.42 -1.28 -10.77
N TRP A 21 -11.40 -1.85 -10.05
CA TRP A 21 -12.38 -2.75 -10.63
C TRP A 21 -13.26 -2.06 -11.67
N TYR A 22 -13.77 -0.88 -11.35
CA TYR A 22 -14.68 -0.14 -12.23
C TYR A 22 -13.94 0.71 -13.27
N PHE A 23 -12.73 1.16 -12.98
CA PHE A 23 -11.96 2.07 -13.81
C PHE A 23 -10.51 1.61 -13.97
N PRO A 24 -10.26 0.49 -14.68
CA PRO A 24 -8.90 0.06 -15.03
C PRO A 24 -8.34 1.04 -16.07
N LYS A 25 -7.77 2.15 -15.61
CA LYS A 25 -7.14 3.17 -16.44
C LYS A 25 -5.68 3.28 -16.11
N HIS A 26 -4.88 3.34 -17.17
CA HIS A 26 -3.46 3.61 -17.07
C HIS A 26 -3.20 5.08 -16.86
N ALA A 27 -2.24 5.40 -16.00
CA ALA A 27 -1.60 6.69 -16.07
C ALA A 27 -0.84 6.83 -17.40
N PRO A 28 -0.75 8.04 -17.98
CA PRO A 28 0.04 8.30 -19.17
C PRO A 28 1.48 7.80 -18.99
N LYS A 29 2.03 7.17 -20.02
CA LYS A 29 3.44 6.78 -20.08
C LYS A 29 4.28 7.90 -20.70
N ILE A 30 5.43 8.21 -20.09
CA ILE A 30 6.44 9.11 -20.65
C ILE A 30 7.71 8.27 -20.86
N GLY A 31 7.94 7.81 -22.09
CA GLY A 31 8.94 6.78 -22.36
C GLY A 31 8.58 5.47 -21.64
N ASP A 32 9.55 4.89 -20.93
CA ASP A 32 9.34 3.68 -20.11
C ASP A 32 8.76 3.97 -18.72
N PHE A 33 8.60 5.24 -18.35
CA PHE A 33 8.10 5.62 -17.03
C PHE A 33 6.57 5.70 -17.03
N GLN A 34 5.95 5.00 -16.09
CA GLN A 34 4.52 5.07 -15.80
C GLN A 34 4.32 5.37 -14.31
N SER A 35 3.45 6.32 -13.97
CA SER A 35 3.15 6.58 -12.56
C SER A 35 2.22 5.51 -12.00
N HIS A 36 2.55 5.02 -10.80
CA HIS A 36 1.80 4.00 -10.07
C HIS A 36 1.38 4.51 -8.67
N HIS A 37 0.43 3.85 -8.02
CA HIS A 37 -0.10 4.30 -6.73
C HIS A 37 0.96 4.27 -5.63
N TYR A 38 1.88 3.31 -5.64
CA TYR A 38 2.96 3.19 -4.67
C TYR A 38 3.83 4.45 -4.66
N MET A 39 4.01 5.11 -5.80
CA MET A 39 4.81 6.33 -5.91
C MET A 39 4.13 7.48 -5.15
N VAL A 40 2.82 7.64 -5.32
CA VAL A 40 2.02 8.59 -4.54
C VAL A 40 2.08 8.23 -3.05
N GLY A 41 2.05 6.93 -2.74
CA GLY A 41 2.20 6.42 -1.38
C GLY A 41 3.51 6.82 -0.73
N LEU A 42 4.63 6.65 -1.43
CA LEU A 42 5.96 7.05 -0.96
C LEU A 42 6.05 8.56 -0.72
N VAL A 43 5.45 9.39 -1.58
CA VAL A 43 5.38 10.84 -1.38
C VAL A 43 4.59 11.18 -0.11
N LEU A 44 3.43 10.55 0.11
CA LEU A 44 2.62 10.78 1.31
C LEU A 44 3.35 10.35 2.60
N ILE A 45 4.10 9.25 2.55
CA ILE A 45 4.94 8.80 3.66
C ILE A 45 6.05 9.82 3.93
N ALA A 46 6.75 10.29 2.89
CA ALA A 46 7.79 11.30 3.02
C ALA A 46 7.24 12.62 3.62
N ILE A 47 6.08 13.08 3.16
CA ILE A 47 5.40 14.24 3.75
C ILE A 47 5.08 13.98 5.22
N CYS A 48 4.63 12.78 5.60
CA CYS A 48 4.35 12.44 6.99
C CYS A 48 5.60 12.48 7.89
N LEU A 49 6.80 12.20 7.35
CA LEU A 49 8.05 12.32 8.10
C LEU A 49 8.41 13.78 8.41
N ILE A 50 7.99 14.71 7.56
CA ILE A 50 8.20 16.15 7.75
C ILE A 50 7.09 16.75 8.62
N VAL A 51 5.84 16.42 8.32
CA VAL A 51 4.63 16.90 9.02
C VAL A 51 3.88 15.70 9.54
N TYR A 52 4.12 15.37 10.82
CA TYR A 52 3.55 14.16 11.43
C TYR A 52 2.01 14.18 11.41
N LYS A 53 1.45 13.40 10.48
CA LYS A 53 0.00 13.22 10.28
C LYS A 53 -0.27 11.73 10.04
N PRO A 54 -0.72 10.98 11.06
CA PRO A 54 -0.94 9.52 10.95
C PRO A 54 -1.88 9.10 9.82
N ILE A 55 -2.78 9.98 9.40
CA ILE A 55 -3.67 9.75 8.25
C ILE A 55 -2.88 9.64 6.95
N LEU A 56 -1.88 10.51 6.74
CA LEU A 56 -1.01 10.45 5.56
C LEU A 56 -0.19 9.17 5.54
N LEU A 57 0.30 8.72 6.69
CA LEU A 57 0.99 7.44 6.81
C LEU A 57 0.05 6.25 6.51
N ALA A 58 -1.19 6.28 6.99
CA ALA A 58 -2.17 5.23 6.74
C ALA A 58 -2.53 5.11 5.25
N ILE A 59 -2.82 6.25 4.61
CA ILE A 59 -3.12 6.30 3.18
C ILE A 59 -1.87 5.89 2.38
N GLY A 60 -0.71 6.49 2.68
CA GLY A 60 0.51 6.26 1.93
C GLY A 60 0.99 4.81 2.00
N SER A 61 0.95 4.19 3.18
CA SER A 61 1.29 2.77 3.32
C SER A 61 0.27 1.86 2.64
N ALA A 62 -1.02 2.19 2.65
CA ALA A 62 -2.04 1.44 1.91
C ALA A 62 -1.77 1.45 0.40
N LEU A 63 -1.44 2.62 -0.17
CA LEU A 63 -1.07 2.74 -1.59
C LEU A 63 0.14 1.90 -1.96
N VAL A 64 1.16 1.86 -1.10
CA VAL A 64 2.36 1.04 -1.33
C VAL A 64 2.01 -0.45 -1.25
N VAL A 65 1.33 -0.88 -0.18
CA VAL A 65 1.01 -2.31 0.04
C VAL A 65 0.10 -2.86 -1.06
N ASP A 66 -0.81 -2.04 -1.59
CA ASP A 66 -1.67 -2.39 -2.72
C ASP A 66 -0.86 -2.92 -3.92
N GLU A 67 0.29 -2.33 -4.19
CA GLU A 67 1.09 -2.64 -5.37
C GLU A 67 2.29 -3.54 -5.10
N ILE A 68 2.63 -3.82 -3.83
CA ILE A 68 3.67 -4.80 -3.46
C ILE A 68 3.50 -6.13 -4.20
N PRO A 69 2.31 -6.75 -4.30
CA PRO A 69 2.16 -8.03 -4.99
C PRO A 69 2.62 -8.00 -6.46
N LEU A 70 2.42 -6.88 -7.15
CA LEU A 70 2.80 -6.75 -8.55
C LEU A 70 4.32 -6.80 -8.75
N PHE A 71 5.10 -6.28 -7.80
CA PHE A 71 6.56 -6.44 -7.81
C PHE A 71 6.98 -7.91 -7.70
N PHE A 72 6.25 -8.72 -6.93
CA PHE A 72 6.54 -10.16 -6.80
C PHE A 72 6.06 -10.98 -7.99
N ILE A 73 4.92 -10.60 -8.59
CA ILE A 73 4.34 -11.26 -9.76
C ILE A 73 5.19 -10.99 -11.01
N PHE A 74 5.49 -9.72 -11.30
CA PHE A 74 6.18 -9.34 -12.54
C PHE A 74 7.71 -9.30 -12.42
N LYS A 75 8.25 -9.14 -11.21
CA LYS A 75 9.70 -9.10 -10.96
C LYS A 75 10.44 -8.01 -11.77
N THR A 76 9.75 -6.93 -12.10
CA THR A 76 10.27 -5.77 -12.82
C THR A 76 9.60 -4.49 -12.31
N TRP A 77 10.20 -3.35 -12.63
CA TRP A 77 9.64 -2.01 -12.37
C TRP A 77 8.72 -1.53 -13.49
N ASN A 78 8.87 -2.10 -14.70
CA ASN A 78 8.07 -1.75 -15.88
C ASN A 78 7.02 -2.83 -16.10
N TRP A 79 5.85 -2.70 -15.47
CA TRP A 79 4.79 -3.69 -15.59
C TRP A 79 4.11 -3.65 -16.97
N PRO A 80 3.61 -4.79 -17.46
CA PRO A 80 2.86 -4.86 -18.70
C PRO A 80 1.67 -3.90 -18.70
N ASP A 81 1.24 -3.43 -19.88
CA ASP A 81 0.07 -2.56 -19.98
C ASP A 81 -1.18 -3.24 -19.39
N ASP A 82 -1.33 -4.55 -19.51
CA ASP A 82 -2.50 -5.24 -18.95
C ASP A 82 -2.30 -5.75 -17.50
N HIS A 83 -1.31 -5.23 -16.77
CA HIS A 83 -1.04 -5.61 -15.38
C HIS A 83 -2.25 -5.45 -14.46
N TRP A 84 -3.22 -4.62 -14.83
CA TRP A 84 -4.41 -4.36 -14.04
C TRP A 84 -5.23 -5.63 -13.76
N LYS A 85 -5.14 -6.65 -14.63
CA LYS A 85 -5.76 -7.96 -14.41
C LYS A 85 -5.25 -8.62 -13.14
N GLN A 86 -3.98 -8.39 -12.79
CA GLN A 86 -3.34 -8.97 -11.62
C GLN A 86 -3.79 -8.32 -10.31
N TYR A 87 -4.38 -7.12 -10.33
CA TYR A 87 -5.03 -6.56 -9.13
C TYR A 87 -6.20 -7.43 -8.65
N HIS A 88 -6.80 -8.24 -9.52
CA HIS A 88 -7.90 -9.14 -9.15
C HIS A 88 -7.46 -10.59 -8.95
N SER A 89 -6.16 -10.87 -9.11
CA SER A 89 -5.61 -12.20 -8.85
C SER A 89 -5.76 -12.58 -7.38
N TRP A 90 -6.03 -13.86 -7.11
CA TRP A 90 -6.13 -14.34 -5.73
C TRP A 90 -4.79 -14.20 -5.01
N GLU A 91 -3.68 -14.31 -5.75
CA GLU A 91 -2.31 -14.10 -5.28
C GLU A 91 -2.15 -12.66 -4.74
N SER A 92 -2.59 -11.65 -5.51
CA SER A 92 -2.52 -10.25 -5.07
C SER A 92 -3.35 -10.01 -3.82
N ILE A 93 -4.57 -10.54 -3.76
CA ILE A 93 -5.47 -10.35 -2.62
C ILE A 93 -4.89 -11.04 -1.38
N ALA A 94 -4.43 -12.29 -1.50
CA ALA A 94 -3.84 -13.05 -0.42
C ALA A 94 -2.59 -12.38 0.16
N MET A 95 -1.71 -11.86 -0.72
CA MET A 95 -0.52 -11.14 -0.30
C MET A 95 -0.84 -9.85 0.46
N ILE A 96 -1.82 -9.07 0.00
CA ILE A 96 -2.23 -7.84 0.69
C ILE A 96 -2.80 -8.14 2.07
N VAL A 97 -3.65 -9.16 2.17
CA VAL A 97 -4.20 -9.62 3.46
C VAL A 97 -3.08 -10.06 4.39
N ALA A 98 -2.15 -10.89 3.89
CA ALA A 98 -1.01 -11.37 4.67
C ALA A 98 -0.13 -10.23 5.18
N ILE A 99 0.30 -9.31 4.30
CA ILE A 99 1.14 -8.16 4.66
C ILE A 99 0.41 -7.26 5.66
N SER A 100 -0.89 -7.02 5.47
CA SER A 100 -1.69 -6.15 6.34
C SER A 100 -1.86 -6.74 7.74
N LEU A 101 -2.12 -8.05 7.84
CA LEU A 101 -2.22 -8.75 9.12
C LEU A 101 -0.87 -8.79 9.84
N LEU A 102 0.21 -9.14 9.12
CA LEU A 102 1.57 -9.14 9.68
C LEU A 102 1.95 -7.75 10.21
N GLY A 103 1.69 -6.70 9.43
CA GLY A 103 1.92 -5.31 9.86
C GLY A 103 1.09 -4.93 11.09
N TYR A 104 -0.19 -5.30 11.13
CA TYR A 104 -1.04 -5.05 12.29
C TYR A 104 -0.52 -5.73 13.55
N PHE A 105 -0.22 -7.04 13.49
CA PHE A 105 0.28 -7.78 14.65
C PHE A 105 1.66 -7.31 15.09
N ALA A 106 2.56 -6.98 14.15
CA ALA A 106 3.87 -6.41 14.47
C ALA A 106 3.73 -5.08 15.22
N LEU A 107 2.88 -4.17 14.73
CA LEU A 107 2.60 -2.89 15.40
C LEU A 107 1.94 -3.09 16.76
N GLN A 108 0.97 -4.00 16.88
CA GLN A 108 0.33 -4.34 18.15
C GLN A 108 1.37 -4.84 19.16
N TYR A 109 2.27 -5.73 18.74
CA TYR A 109 3.35 -6.26 19.57
C TYR A 109 4.29 -5.16 20.05
N MET A 110 4.72 -4.26 19.16
CA MET A 110 5.59 -3.13 19.51
C MET A 110 4.92 -2.09 20.43
N VAL A 111 3.60 -1.93 20.33
CA VAL A 111 2.85 -1.04 21.22
C VAL A 111 2.71 -1.65 22.62
N HIS A 112 2.49 -2.97 22.73
CA HIS A 112 2.25 -3.66 24.00
C HIS A 112 3.51 -4.12 24.74
N LYS A 113 4.70 -4.13 24.09
CA LYS A 113 6.00 -4.32 24.75
C LYS A 113 6.83 -3.03 24.75
N PRO A 114 6.54 -2.07 25.66
CA PRO A 114 7.24 -0.78 25.71
C PRO A 114 8.74 -0.91 26.07
N ASP A 115 9.15 -2.02 26.67
CA ASP A 115 10.50 -2.38 27.13
C ASP A 115 11.53 -2.62 26.01
N LEU A 116 11.08 -2.70 24.74
CA LEU A 116 11.95 -2.74 23.55
C LEU A 116 12.12 -1.37 22.87
N ARG A 117 11.53 -0.30 23.43
CA ARG A 117 11.80 1.07 22.97
C ARG A 117 13.16 1.50 23.52
N ILE A 118 14.17 1.25 22.69
CA ILE A 118 15.58 1.69 22.77
C ILE A 118 15.79 2.80 23.81
N ARG A 119 16.59 2.48 24.85
CA ARG A 119 17.31 3.44 25.68
C ARG A 119 18.34 4.18 24.84
#